data_AF-A0AAW9K1Q7-F1
#
_entry.id   AF-A0AAW9K1Q7-F1
#
_cell.length_a   1.000
_cell.length_b   1.000
_cell.length_c   1.000
_cell.angle_alpha   90.00
_cell.angle_beta   90.00
_cell.angle_gamma   90.00
#
_symmetry.space_group_name_H-M   'P 1'
#
loop_
_entity.id
_entity.type
_entity.pdbx_description
1 polymer ?
#
loop_
_entity_poly.entity_id
_entity_poly.type
_entity_poly.pdbx_seq_one_letter_code
_entity_poly.pdbx_strand_id
1 'polypeptide(L)' 'MTKLFKLVGIETHKVYFESTERSELQRWLDDEFGTTETGVRKNIAVQPMPEAMRIVELNKK' A
#
# COMPACT_ATOMS: atom_id res chain seq x y z
N MET A 1 18.76 13.37 2.57
CA MET A 1 18.40 12.00 2.98
C MET A 1 17.14 11.63 2.22
N THR A 2 17.19 10.60 1.39
CA THR A 2 16.01 10.12 0.66
C THR A 2 15.19 9.26 1.60
N LYS A 3 13.96 9.68 1.89
CA LYS A 3 13.01 8.89 2.66
C LYS A 3 12.55 7.71 1.81
N LEU A 4 12.51 6.53 2.39
CA LEU A 4 12.02 5.34 1.71
C LEU A 4 10.79 4.82 2.46
N PHE A 5 9.72 4.54 1.73
CA PHE A 5 8.48 4.02 2.26
C PHE A 5 8.28 2.59 1.75
N LYS A 6 7.83 1.70 2.63
CA LYS A 6 7.49 0.31 2.29
C LYS A 6 6.03 0.04 2.60
N LEU A 7 5.33 -0.63 1.69
CA LEU A 7 4.01 -1.21 1.95
C LEU A 7 4.21 -2.63 2.43
N VAL A 8 3.82 -2.88 3.67
CA VAL A 8 4.08 -4.13 4.38
C VAL A 8 2.77 -4.75 4.86
N GLY A 9 2.57 -6.03 4.58
CA GLY A 9 1.48 -6.82 5.14
C GLY A 9 1.57 -6.86 6.68
N ILE A 10 0.46 -6.65 7.36
CA ILE A 10 0.43 -6.60 8.83
C ILE A 10 0.62 -7.99 9.43
N GLU A 11 0.10 -9.03 8.79
CA GLU A 11 0.19 -10.40 9.31
C GLU A 11 1.50 -11.04 8.88
N THR A 12 1.79 -11.03 7.57
CA THR A 12 2.95 -11.75 7.04
C THR A 12 4.25 -10.98 7.13
N HIS A 13 4.20 -9.67 7.43
CA HIS A 13 5.34 -8.75 7.35
C HIS A 13 6.01 -8.73 5.97
N LYS A 14 5.31 -9.21 4.94
CA LYS A 14 5.80 -9.24 3.56
C LYS A 14 5.80 -7.84 2.98
N VAL A 15 6.88 -7.47 2.31
CA VAL A 15 6.95 -6.20 1.56
C VAL A 15 6.31 -6.42 0.20
N TYR A 16 5.25 -5.67 -0.08
CA TYR A 16 4.52 -5.72 -1.35
C TYR A 16 5.03 -4.67 -2.34
N PHE A 17 5.41 -3.49 -1.83
CA PHE A 17 5.84 -2.38 -2.66
C PHE A 17 6.81 -1.46 -1.88
N GLU A 18 7.77 -0.86 -2.57
CA GLU A 18 8.72 0.11 -2.01
C GLU A 18 8.80 1.32 -2.92
N SER A 19 8.71 2.52 -2.34
CA SER A 19 8.87 3.77 -3.09
C SER A 19 9.48 4.85 -2.21
N THR A 20 10.12 5.84 -2.84
CA THR A 20 10.58 7.05 -2.17
C THR A 20 9.45 8.04 -1.86
N GLU A 21 8.26 7.83 -2.42
CA GLU A 21 7.10 8.70 -2.30
C GLU A 21 5.89 7.96 -1.71
N ARG A 22 5.33 8.47 -0.62
CA ARG A 22 4.15 7.89 0.02
C ARG A 22 2.94 7.78 -0.92
N SER A 23 2.78 8.77 -1.80
CA SER A 23 1.67 8.84 -2.76
C SER A 23 1.69 7.71 -3.79
N GLU A 24 2.86 7.18 -4.14
CA GLU A 24 2.96 6.04 -5.05
C GLU A 24 2.44 4.75 -4.43
N LEU A 25 2.69 4.51 -3.12
CA LEU A 25 2.13 3.34 -2.44
C LEU A 25 0.61 3.39 -2.37
N GLN A 26 0.04 4.58 -2.15
CA GLN A 26 -1.41 4.77 -2.17
C GLN A 26 -1.99 4.51 -3.57
N ARG A 27 -1.35 5.04 -4.62
CA ARG A 27 -1.76 4.77 -6.00
C ARG A 27 -1.67 3.30 -6.36
N TRP A 28 -0.61 2.60 -5.94
CA TRP A 28 -0.48 1.16 -6.17
C TRP A 28 -1.59 0.37 -5.48
N LEU A 29 -1.94 0.73 -4.24
CA LEU A 29 -3.08 0.14 -3.53
C LEU A 29 -4.40 0.37 -4.26
N ASP A 30 -4.61 1.58 -4.77
CA ASP A 30 -5.79 1.97 -5.50
C ASP A 30 -5.89 1.26 -6.87
N ASP A 31 -4.76 1.01 -7.53
CA ASP A 31 -4.66 0.32 -8.83
C ASP A 31 -4.87 -1.21 -8.70
N GLU A 32 -4.20 -1.84 -7.73
CA GLU A 32 -4.26 -3.30 -7.52
C GLU A 32 -5.57 -3.74 -6.86
N PHE A 33 -6.05 -2.98 -5.88
CA PHE A 33 -7.17 -3.37 -5.01
C PHE A 33 -8.40 -2.47 -5.12
N GLY A 34 -8.36 -1.47 -6.01
CA GLY A 34 -9.44 -0.53 -6.24
C GLY A 34 -9.48 0.63 -5.24
N THR A 35 -9.94 1.78 -5.72
CA THR A 35 -10.13 2.99 -4.91
C THR A 35 -11.27 2.82 -3.90
N THR A 36 -11.06 3.29 -2.68
CA THR A 36 -12.11 3.35 -1.66
C THR A 36 -12.82 4.71 -1.73
N GLU A 37 -13.64 4.93 -2.76
CA GLU A 37 -14.21 6.25 -3.05
C GLU A 37 -15.29 6.70 -2.03
N THR A 38 -15.89 5.78 -1.25
CA THR A 38 -17.04 6.11 -0.36
C THR A 38 -17.14 5.22 0.89
N GLY A 39 -16.06 4.55 1.31
CA GLY A 39 -16.11 3.56 2.40
C GLY A 39 -16.77 2.23 2.03
N VAL A 40 -17.43 2.17 0.88
CA VAL A 40 -17.80 0.94 0.18
C VAL A 40 -16.90 0.86 -1.05
N ARG A 41 -16.02 -0.14 -1.10
CA ARG A 41 -15.21 -0.40 -2.29
C ARG A 41 -16.17 -0.75 -3.42
N LYS A 42 -16.37 0.18 -4.37
CA LYS A 42 -17.04 -0.14 -5.62
C LYS A 42 -16.22 -1.25 -6.26
N ASN A 43 -16.91 -2.33 -6.56
CA ASN A 43 -16.42 -3.68 -6.85
C ASN A 43 -15.62 -3.73 -8.17
N ILE A 44 -14.49 -3.03 -8.22
CA ILE A 44 -13.48 -3.07 -9.29
C ILE A 44 -12.10 -3.36 -8.66
N ALA A 45 -12.08 -4.02 -7.50
CA ALA A 45 -10.85 -4.63 -7.05
C ALA A 45 -10.55 -5.76 -8.05
N VAL A 46 -9.52 -5.61 -8.88
CA VAL A 46 -9.10 -6.66 -9.82
C VAL A 46 -8.78 -7.95 -9.05
N GLN A 47 -8.34 -7.79 -7.79
CA GLN A 47 -8.09 -8.88 -6.85
C GLN A 47 -8.53 -8.51 -5.43
N PRO A 48 -9.04 -9.46 -4.63
CA PRO A 48 -9.25 -9.24 -3.21
C PRO A 48 -7.90 -8.96 -2.52
N MET A 49 -7.89 -8.01 -1.57
CA MET A 49 -6.70 -7.80 -0.73
C MET A 49 -6.38 -9.10 0.01
N PRO A 50 -5.15 -9.64 -0.10
CA PRO A 50 -4.77 -10.87 0.58
C PRO A 50 -4.71 -10.68 2.10
N GLU A 51 -4.31 -9.50 2.56
CA GLU A 51 -4.24 -9.12 3.98
C GLU A 51 -4.29 -7.60 4.14
N ALA A 52 -4.47 -7.13 5.37
CA ALA A 52 -4.36 -5.71 5.70
C ALA A 52 -2.89 -5.25 5.60
N MET A 53 -2.64 -4.12 4.94
CA MET A 53 -1.29 -3.58 4.71
C MET A 53 -1.11 -2.23 5.38
N ARG A 54 0.13 -1.93 5.79
CA ARG A 54 0.52 -0.63 6.36
C ARG A 54 1.72 -0.05 5.63
N ILE A 55 1.76 1.28 5.53
CA ILE A 55 2.93 2.01 4.99
C ILE A 55 3.89 2.30 6.14
N VAL A 56 5.15 1.93 5.97
CA VAL A 56 6.24 2.13 6.94
C VAL A 56 7.28 3.08 6.35
N GLU A 57 7.62 4.16 7.07
CA GLU A 57 8.74 5.05 6.72
C GLU A 57 10.06 4.46 7.25
N LEU A 58 11.01 4.23 6.37
CA LEU A 58 12.39 3.91 6.69
C LEU A 58 13.24 5.18 6.59
N ASN A 59 13.45 5.83 7.73
CA ASN A 59 14.59 6.73 7.87
C ASN A 59 15.82 5.86 8.12
N LYS A 60 16.68 5.69 7.09
CA LYS A 60 18.06 5.28 7.33
C LYS A 60 18.73 6.39 8.12
N LYS A 61 18.84 6.18 9.43
CA LYS A 61 19.64 6.98 10.35
C LYS A 61 21.13 6.71 10.11
#